data_AF-A0A962SW59-F1
#
_entry.id   AF-A0A962SW59-F1
#
_cell.length_a   1.000
_cell.length_b   1.000
_cell.length_c   1.000
_cell.angle_alpha   90.00
_cell.angle_beta   90.00
_cell.angle_gamma   90.00
#
_symmetry.space_group_name_H-M   'P 1'
#
loop_
_entity.id
_entity.type
_entity.pdbx_description
1 polymer ?
#
loop_
_entity_poly.entity_id
_entity_poly.type
_entity_poly.pdbx_seq_one_letter_code
_entity_poly.pdbx_strand_id
1 'polypeptide(L)' 'MRAFKILIILLMWTGLSGAAPTPQSSSSSQALLLEIRGAIGPASRDFILSGLEQARERKAAAVILQI' A
#
# COMPACT_ATOMS: atom_id res chain seq x y z
N MET A 1 -17.62 -49.79 11.84
CA MET A 1 -16.32 -49.37 11.26
C MET A 1 -16.40 -48.85 9.83
N ARG A 2 -17.26 -49.39 8.95
CA ARG A 2 -17.37 -48.91 7.54
C ARG A 2 -17.96 -47.51 7.41
N ALA A 3 -19.00 -47.19 8.18
CA ALA A 3 -19.61 -45.85 8.20
C ALA A 3 -18.62 -44.74 8.63
N PHE A 4 -17.73 -45.04 9.58
CA PHE A 4 -16.73 -44.10 10.06
C PHE A 4 -15.68 -43.77 8.98
N LYS A 5 -15.29 -44.75 8.16
CA LYS A 5 -14.38 -44.51 7.01
C LYS A 5 -15.01 -43.62 5.95
N ILE A 6 -16.31 -43.78 5.70
CA ILE A 6 -17.04 -42.97 4.71
C ILE A 6 -17.14 -41.51 5.17
N LEU A 7 -17.39 -41.28 6.46
CA LEU A 7 -17.43 -39.93 7.05
C LEU A 7 -16.07 -39.23 6.95
N ILE A 8 -14.98 -39.94 7.21
CA ILE A 8 -13.61 -39.39 7.11
C ILE A 8 -13.26 -39.04 5.66
N ILE A 9 -13.64 -39.90 4.70
CA ILE A 9 -13.39 -39.65 3.28
C ILE A 9 -14.19 -38.43 2.78
N LEU A 10 -15.42 -38.26 3.25
CA LEU A 10 -16.24 -37.09 2.93
C LEU A 10 -15.65 -35.80 3.51
N LEU A 11 -15.13 -35.84 4.74
CA LEU A 11 -14.50 -34.70 5.40
C LEU A 11 -13.18 -34.27 4.73
N MET A 12 -12.40 -35.24 4.24
CA MET A 12 -11.17 -34.99 3.49
C MET A 12 -11.43 -34.37 2.11
N TRP A 13 -12.57 -34.66 1.49
CA TRP A 13 -12.93 -34.10 0.18
C TRP A 13 -13.23 -32.59 0.26
N THR A 14 -13.77 -32.10 1.38
CA THR A 14 -14.14 -30.69 1.55
C THR A 14 -12.98 -29.80 2.00
N GLY A 15 -11.85 -30.39 2.43
CA GLY A 15 -10.71 -29.66 2.98
C GLY A 15 -9.72 -29.09 1.94
N LEU A 16 -9.87 -29.43 0.65
CA LEU A 16 -8.91 -29.07 -0.41
C LEU A 16 -9.36 -27.88 -1.28
N SER A 17 -10.29 -27.04 -0.79
CA SER A 17 -10.52 -25.72 -1.39
C SER A 17 -9.30 -24.85 -1.10
N GLY A 18 -8.33 -24.92 -2.01
CA GLY A 18 -7.09 -24.18 -1.97
C GLY A 18 -7.34 -22.70 -1.70
N ALA A 19 -6.62 -22.16 -0.72
CA ALA A 19 -6.51 -20.74 -0.52
C ALA A 19 -5.95 -20.12 -1.80
N ALA A 20 -6.85 -19.58 -2.64
CA ALA A 20 -6.45 -18.78 -3.77
C ALA A 20 -5.66 -17.58 -3.21
N PRO A 21 -4.44 -17.30 -3.71
CA PRO A 21 -3.72 -16.11 -3.31
C PRO A 21 -4.59 -14.92 -3.68
N THR A 22 -5.14 -14.23 -2.68
CA THR A 22 -5.80 -12.97 -2.88
C THR A 22 -4.76 -12.02 -3.46
N PRO A 23 -5.02 -11.38 -4.63
CA PRO A 23 -4.11 -10.39 -5.15
C PRO A 23 -4.05 -9.28 -4.11
N GLN A 24 -2.94 -9.22 -3.38
CA GLN A 24 -2.65 -8.11 -2.49
C GLN A 24 -2.52 -6.91 -3.41
N SER A 25 -3.58 -6.09 -3.45
CA SER A 25 -3.56 -4.80 -4.11
C SER A 25 -2.45 -4.01 -3.42
N SER A 26 -1.28 -4.04 -4.05
CA SER A 26 -0.20 -3.11 -3.74
C SER A 26 -0.73 -1.74 -4.11
N SER A 27 -1.48 -1.14 -3.19
CA SER A 27 -1.78 0.28 -3.19
C SER A 27 -0.44 0.96 -3.25
N SER A 28 -0.05 1.40 -4.44
CA SER A 28 1.21 2.08 -4.66
C SER A 28 1.13 3.41 -3.94
N SER A 29 1.49 3.40 -2.65
CA SER A 29 1.66 4.61 -1.87
C SER A 29 2.67 5.48 -2.59
N GLN A 30 2.18 6.53 -3.26
CA GLN A 30 3.04 7.51 -3.90
C GLN A 30 3.63 8.41 -2.82
N ALA A 31 4.94 8.58 -2.85
CA ALA A 31 5.63 9.64 -2.12
C ALA A 31 5.96 10.77 -3.09
N LEU A 32 5.83 12.02 -2.63
CA LEU A 32 6.24 13.20 -3.41
C LEU A 32 7.60 13.71 -2.91
N LEU A 33 8.57 13.85 -3.81
CA LEU A 33 9.88 14.44 -3.50
C LEU A 33 9.85 15.94 -3.81
N LEU A 34 10.17 16.76 -2.81
CA LEU A 34 10.40 18.19 -2.96
C LEU A 34 11.89 18.46 -2.79
N GLU A 35 12.57 18.70 -3.91
CA GLU A 35 13.99 19.03 -3.92
C GLU A 35 14.18 20.55 -3.87
N ILE A 36 14.77 21.02 -2.78
CA ILE A 36 15.07 22.43 -2.53
C ILE A 36 16.56 22.61 -2.77
N ARG A 37 16.92 23.47 -3.73
CA ARG A 37 18.31 23.77 -4.07
C ARG A 37 18.65 25.19 -3.67
N GLY A 38 19.79 25.38 -3.02
CA GLY A 38 20.30 26.70 -2.65
C GLY A 38 19.90 27.17 -1.26
N ALA A 39 19.91 28.48 -1.04
CA ALA A 39 19.67 29.07 0.28
C ALA A 39 18.19 28.98 0.70
N ILE A 40 17.95 28.75 1.99
CA ILE A 40 16.61 28.75 2.56
C ILE A 40 16.15 30.19 2.75
N GLY A 41 15.00 30.53 2.14
CA GLY A 41 14.41 31.87 2.22
C GLY A 41 12.90 31.87 2.01
N PRO A 42 12.27 33.05 1.84
CA PRO A 42 10.82 33.18 1.66
C PRO A 42 10.28 32.32 0.50
N ALA A 43 11.01 32.24 -0.61
CA ALA A 43 10.64 31.42 -1.76
C ALA A 43 10.61 29.92 -1.44
N SER A 44 11.51 29.43 -0.58
CA SER A 44 11.52 28.02 -0.14
C SER A 44 10.24 27.70 0.64
N ARG A 45 9.74 28.63 1.46
CA ARG A 45 8.48 28.46 2.20
C ARG A 45 7.30 28.33 1.23
N ASP A 46 7.19 29.22 0.26
CA ASP A 46 6.11 29.19 -0.73
C ASP A 46 6.16 27.91 -1.58
N PHE A 47 7.36 27.46 -1.93
CA PHE A 47 7.57 26.19 -2.62
C PHE A 47 7.12 24.98 -1.79
N ILE A 48 7.50 24.93 -0.50
CA ILE A 48 7.08 23.85 0.40
C ILE A 48 5.56 23.83 0.55
N LEU A 49 4.93 24.98 0.79
CA LEU A 49 3.47 25.08 0.93
C LEU A 49 2.75 24.61 -0.34
N SER A 50 3.22 25.06 -1.51
CA SER A 50 2.67 24.65 -2.80
C SER A 50 2.87 23.14 -3.06
N GLY A 51 4.01 22.59 -2.65
CA GLY A 51 4.32 21.17 -2.75
C GLY A 51 3.46 20.29 -1.85
N LEU A 52 3.18 20.74 -0.62
CA LEU A 52 2.26 20.06 0.30
C LEU A 52 0.84 20.02 -0.24
N GLU A 53 0.38 21.11 -0.87
CA GLU A 53 -0.93 21.16 -1.50
C GLU A 53 -1.03 20.14 -2.66
N GLN A 54 0.00 20.07 -3.50
CA GLN A 54 0.07 19.07 -4.57
C GLN A 54 0.11 17.63 -4.02
N ALA A 55 0.79 17.40 -2.90
CA ALA A 55 0.82 16.09 -2.26
C ALA A 55 -0.58 15.68 -1.76
N ARG A 56 -1.34 16.64 -1.21
CA ARG A 56 -2.73 16.43 -0.78
C ARG A 56 -3.63 16.09 -1.97
N GLU A 57 -3.55 16.84 -3.07
CA GLU A 57 -4.33 16.60 -4.28
C GLU A 57 -4.05 15.22 -4.88
N ARG A 58 -2.79 14.79 -4.88
CA ARG A 58 -2.35 13.49 -5.39
C ARG A 58 -2.55 12.34 -4.40
N LYS A 59 -3.07 12.62 -3.21
CA LYS A 59 -3.21 11.63 -2.11
C LYS A 59 -1.90 10.90 -1.83
N ALA A 60 -0.79 11.64 -1.88
CA ALA A 60 0.52 11.08 -1.56
C ALA A 60 0.53 10.59 -0.12
N ALA A 61 1.09 9.41 0.10
CA ALA A 61 1.24 8.83 1.44
C ALA A 61 2.32 9.53 2.26
N ALA A 62 3.27 10.16 1.58
CA ALA A 62 4.37 10.89 2.20
C ALA A 62 4.87 12.02 1.30
N VAL A 63 5.52 12.99 1.92
CA VAL A 63 6.32 14.02 1.25
C VAL A 63 7.74 13.94 1.80
N ILE A 64 8.72 13.89 0.90
CA ILE A 64 10.14 13.81 1.22
C ILE A 64 10.75 15.14 0.85
N LEU A 65 11.36 15.82 1.83
CA LEU A 65 12.14 17.03 1.57
C LEU A 65 13.60 16.64 1.36
N GLN A 66 14.17 17.04 0.24
CA GLN A 66 15.60 16.95 -0.04
C GLN A 66 16.16 18.36 -0.13
N ILE A 67 17.16 18.65 0.71
CA ILE A 67 17.82 19.96 0.82
C ILE A 67 19.31 19.84 0.49
#